data_AF-A0A7U6KNK4-F1
#
_entry.id   AF-A0A7U6KNK4-F1
#
_cell.length_a   1.000
_cell.length_b   1.000
_cell.length_c   1.000
_cell.angle_alpha   90.00
_cell.angle_beta   90.00
_cell.angle_gamma   90.00
#
_symmetry.space_group_name_H-M   'P 1'
#
loop_
_entity.id
_entity.type
_entity.pdbx_description
1 polymer ?
#
loop_
_entity_poly.entity_id
_entity_poly.type
_entity_poly.pdbx_seq_one_letter_code
_entity_poly.pdbx_strand_id
1 'polypeptide(L)'
;MSHILKQLPIKELLQSEFKEELLSFIENLINWTIELIEPSWSEQSNHKGNHGSLYEFSDALCNIIGTICGVLLFNVTYHRFVKPILNLKSQEGWQLIEPLISYCSCNLYDEIVASEDIVRILEHCMERFLQVEELNTNSYRIGEFDVFKNNALETLMFTRITQFDSAKRFANGNWTDIHLVMPIINKLVREAGWVGAVMQNFVQLCDHAKNDYPAEVFADQVLTVISKPKLVGWQGSTLYSRIAELVQFLAERDNPLDLETGKKLLRIIDWLIDQGDRRSASLQQSELFRSIKVN
;
A
#
# COMPACT_ATOMS: atom_id res chain seq x y z
N MET A 1 30.11 -2.61 -3.12
CA MET A 1 29.61 -2.32 -1.75
C MET A 1 28.31 -3.07 -1.45
N SER A 2 27.37 -3.16 -2.40
CA SER A 2 26.15 -4.01 -2.29
C SER A 2 26.44 -5.46 -1.87
N HIS A 3 27.45 -6.11 -2.46
CA HIS A 3 27.84 -7.48 -2.06
C HIS A 3 28.25 -7.63 -0.60
N ILE A 4 28.90 -6.61 -0.02
CA ILE A 4 29.33 -6.63 1.39
C ILE A 4 28.10 -6.50 2.29
N LEU A 5 27.20 -5.56 1.97
CA LEU A 5 25.96 -5.35 2.71
C LEU A 5 25.11 -6.63 2.77
N LYS A 6 24.97 -7.33 1.64
CA LYS A 6 24.21 -8.58 1.55
C LYS A 6 24.78 -9.75 2.37
N GLN A 7 26.03 -9.65 2.84
CA GLN A 7 26.70 -10.69 3.63
C GLN A 7 26.75 -10.38 5.12
N LEU A 8 26.29 -9.20 5.56
CA LEU A 8 26.33 -8.83 6.97
C LEU A 8 25.33 -9.67 7.78
N PRO A 9 25.76 -10.35 8.87
CA PRO A 9 24.87 -11.10 9.75
C PRO A 9 24.13 -10.12 10.69
N ILE A 10 23.17 -9.39 10.13
CA ILE A 10 22.51 -8.26 10.82
C ILE A 10 21.83 -8.71 12.12
N LYS A 11 21.11 -9.85 12.10
CA LYS A 11 20.37 -10.32 13.29
C LYS A 11 21.32 -10.68 14.44
N GLU A 12 22.45 -11.30 14.14
CA GLU A 12 23.49 -11.66 15.10
C GLU A 12 24.20 -10.41 15.65
N LEU A 13 24.55 -9.46 14.77
CA LEU A 13 25.21 -8.21 15.18
C LEU A 13 24.31 -7.35 16.08
N LEU A 14 22.99 -7.32 15.81
CA LEU A 14 22.02 -6.63 16.66
C LEU A 14 21.92 -7.21 18.08
N GLN A 15 22.34 -8.46 18.28
CA GLN A 15 22.38 -9.13 19.59
C GLN A 15 23.76 -9.07 20.26
N SER A 16 24.76 -8.51 19.58
CA SER A 16 26.14 -8.41 20.05
C SER A 16 26.43 -7.08 20.76
N GLU A 17 27.63 -6.96 21.33
CA GLU A 17 28.13 -5.70 21.89
C GLU A 17 28.31 -4.59 20.84
N PHE A 18 28.46 -4.96 19.55
CA PHE A 18 28.66 -4.04 18.42
C PHE A 18 27.36 -3.43 17.87
N LYS A 19 26.24 -3.61 18.57
CA LYS A 19 24.92 -3.16 18.10
C LYS A 19 24.94 -1.67 17.76
N GLU A 20 25.41 -0.81 18.67
CA GLU A 20 25.34 0.63 18.44
C GLU A 20 26.33 1.11 17.37
N GLU A 21 27.49 0.47 17.24
CA GLU A 21 28.44 0.70 16.16
C GLU A 21 27.84 0.34 14.81
N LEU A 22 27.15 -0.81 14.71
CA LEU A 22 26.41 -1.20 13.52
C LEU A 22 25.32 -0.17 13.19
N LEU A 23 24.48 0.20 14.16
CA LEU A 23 23.40 1.15 13.92
C LEU A 23 23.94 2.51 13.48
N SER A 24 25.04 2.97 14.07
CA SER A 24 25.70 4.24 13.70
C SER A 24 26.34 4.16 12.32
N PHE A 25 26.90 3.01 11.94
CA PHE A 25 27.40 2.77 10.60
C PHE A 25 26.29 2.84 9.55
N ILE A 26 25.15 2.18 9.79
CA ILE A 26 24.00 2.20 8.88
C ILE A 26 23.40 3.61 8.76
N GLU A 27 23.27 4.34 9.88
CA GLU A 27 22.83 5.73 9.88
C GLU A 27 23.73 6.62 9.01
N ASN A 28 25.04 6.50 9.14
CA ASN A 28 26.00 7.24 8.33
C ASN A 28 25.91 6.87 6.84
N LEU A 29 25.69 5.58 6.53
CA LEU A 29 25.46 5.15 5.15
C LEU A 29 24.19 5.76 4.56
N ILE A 30 23.10 5.83 5.33
CA ILE A 30 21.84 6.47 4.89
C ILE A 30 22.08 7.95 4.61
N ASN A 31 22.70 8.67 5.55
CA ASN A 31 22.99 10.10 5.37
C ASN A 31 23.85 10.36 4.14
N TRP A 32 24.89 9.55 3.92
CA TRP A 32 25.72 9.63 2.72
C TRP A 32 24.92 9.36 1.43
N THR A 33 24.02 8.37 1.46
CA THR A 33 23.19 8.02 0.30
C THR A 33 22.16 9.12 -0.01
N ILE A 34 21.57 9.71 1.02
CA ILE A 34 20.67 10.86 0.90
C ILE A 34 21.40 12.03 0.26
N GLU A 35 22.59 12.41 0.76
CA GLU A 35 23.39 13.49 0.17
C GLU A 35 23.83 13.21 -1.27
N LEU A 36 23.94 11.94 -1.66
CA LEU A 36 24.24 11.57 -3.04
C LEU A 36 23.01 11.70 -3.97
N ILE A 37 21.81 11.40 -3.47
CA ILE A 37 20.55 11.42 -4.24
C ILE A 37 19.96 12.83 -4.29
N GLU A 38 19.89 13.50 -3.15
CA GLU A 38 19.30 14.84 -2.98
C GLU A 38 20.30 15.72 -2.20
N PRO A 39 21.38 16.18 -2.86
CA PRO A 39 22.45 16.91 -2.20
C PRO A 39 21.94 18.21 -1.60
N SER A 40 22.32 18.49 -0.35
CA SER A 40 21.84 19.64 0.41
C SER A 40 22.22 21.01 -0.17
N TRP A 41 23.29 21.05 -0.98
CA TRP A 41 23.73 22.26 -1.69
C TRP A 41 23.01 22.51 -3.03
N SER A 42 22.22 21.56 -3.53
CA SER A 42 21.54 21.70 -4.81
C SER A 42 20.19 22.40 -4.63
N GLU A 43 20.11 23.69 -4.98
CA GLU A 43 18.91 24.51 -4.75
C GLU A 43 17.70 24.14 -5.63
N GLN A 44 17.88 23.31 -6.67
CA GLN A 44 16.82 22.88 -7.57
C GLN A 44 17.06 21.43 -7.99
N SER A 45 16.08 20.59 -7.69
CA SER A 45 15.93 19.16 -8.02
C SER A 45 15.92 18.87 -9.53
N ASN A 46 16.95 19.30 -10.24
CA ASN A 46 17.21 19.05 -11.66
C ASN A 46 18.58 18.40 -11.87
N HIS A 47 19.19 17.86 -10.80
CA HIS A 47 20.38 17.06 -10.95
C HIS A 47 20.03 15.69 -11.53
N LYS A 48 20.02 15.59 -12.87
CA LYS A 48 19.98 14.30 -13.57
C LYS A 48 21.36 13.65 -13.48
N GLY A 49 21.73 13.20 -12.29
CA GLY A 49 22.91 12.36 -12.15
C GLY A 49 22.67 11.02 -12.84
N ASN A 50 23.71 10.50 -13.49
CA ASN A 50 23.70 9.23 -14.20
C ASN A 50 23.71 8.07 -13.19
N HIS A 51 22.62 7.88 -12.43
CA HIS A 51 22.55 7.04 -11.24
C HIS A 51 22.08 5.61 -11.50
N GLY A 52 22.21 5.09 -12.73
CA GLY A 52 21.90 3.70 -13.05
C GLY A 52 22.65 2.66 -12.18
N SER A 53 23.70 3.08 -11.45
CA SER A 53 24.48 2.21 -10.56
C SER A 53 24.06 2.21 -9.08
N LEU A 54 23.15 3.09 -8.63
CA LEU A 54 22.77 3.15 -7.20
C LEU A 54 21.67 2.19 -6.81
N TYR A 55 20.85 1.74 -7.76
CA TYR A 55 19.69 0.89 -7.45
C TYR A 55 20.07 -0.36 -6.64
N GLU A 56 21.07 -1.14 -7.07
CA GLU A 56 21.50 -2.34 -6.34
C GLU A 56 22.02 -2.05 -4.94
N PHE A 57 22.60 -0.87 -4.75
CA PHE A 57 23.09 -0.44 -3.45
C PHE A 57 21.93 0.00 -2.55
N SER A 58 21.02 0.83 -3.06
CA SER A 58 19.81 1.26 -2.35
C SER A 58 18.94 0.08 -1.95
N ASP A 59 18.75 -0.90 -2.85
CA ASP A 59 18.07 -2.16 -2.57
C ASP A 59 18.74 -2.92 -1.42
N ALA A 60 20.06 -3.12 -1.47
CA ALA A 60 20.79 -3.83 -0.41
C ALA A 60 20.75 -3.08 0.93
N LEU A 61 20.84 -1.74 0.90
CA LEU A 61 20.75 -0.91 2.10
C LEU A 61 19.36 -0.99 2.73
N CYS A 62 18.30 -0.86 1.92
CA CYS A 62 16.92 -0.94 2.40
C CYS A 62 16.55 -2.35 2.90
N ASN A 63 17.16 -3.41 2.37
CA ASN A 63 17.02 -4.76 2.94
C ASN A 63 17.56 -4.82 4.39
N ILE A 64 18.75 -4.26 4.63
CA ILE A 64 19.31 -4.16 5.98
C ILE A 64 18.39 -3.33 6.88
N ILE A 65 17.91 -2.18 6.41
CA ILE A 65 16.99 -1.32 7.18
C ILE A 65 15.70 -2.07 7.51
N GLY A 66 15.11 -2.77 6.54
CA GLY A 66 13.93 -3.60 6.75
C GLY A 66 14.17 -4.70 7.78
N THR A 67 15.33 -5.35 7.74
CA THR A 67 15.74 -6.35 8.75
C THR A 67 15.88 -5.72 10.13
N ILE A 68 16.52 -4.55 10.24
CA ILE A 68 16.66 -3.82 11.52
C ILE A 68 15.29 -3.41 12.07
N CYS A 69 14.39 -2.91 11.21
CA CYS A 69 13.04 -2.52 11.60
C CYS A 69 12.19 -3.73 12.04
N GLY A 70 12.43 -4.92 11.48
CA GLY A 70 11.77 -6.15 11.91
C GLY A 70 12.23 -6.63 13.29
N VAL A 71 13.40 -6.22 13.75
CA VAL A 71 14.02 -6.68 15.01
C VAL A 71 13.92 -5.64 16.13
N LEU A 72 14.05 -4.36 15.82
CA LEU A 72 14.11 -3.26 16.79
C LEU A 72 12.80 -2.46 16.82
N LEU A 73 12.52 -1.87 17.99
CA LEU A 73 11.31 -1.08 18.23
C LEU A 73 11.22 0.17 17.33
N PHE A 74 9.99 0.57 17.01
CA PHE A 74 9.67 1.75 16.20
C PHE A 74 10.39 3.02 16.66
N ASN A 75 10.40 3.28 17.97
CA ASN A 75 10.99 4.50 18.54
C ASN A 75 12.51 4.58 18.35
N VAL A 76 13.19 3.44 18.16
CA VAL A 76 14.63 3.38 17.89
C VAL A 76 14.90 3.57 16.39
N THR A 77 14.10 2.94 15.53
CA THR A 77 14.38 2.83 14.10
C THR A 77 13.79 3.96 13.27
N TYR A 78 12.62 4.48 13.65
CA TYR A 78 11.87 5.42 12.83
C TYR A 78 12.63 6.71 12.58
N HIS A 79 13.04 7.41 13.65
CA HIS A 79 13.74 8.68 13.52
C HIS A 79 15.14 8.53 12.93
N ARG A 80 15.78 7.39 13.19
CA ARG A 80 17.18 7.14 12.84
C ARG A 80 17.34 6.71 11.38
N PHE A 81 16.41 5.92 10.85
CA PHE A 81 16.56 5.29 9.53
C PHE A 81 15.42 5.60 8.56
N VAL A 82 14.17 5.48 9.02
CA VAL A 82 12.98 5.58 8.15
C VAL A 82 12.67 7.02 7.77
N LYS A 83 12.52 7.90 8.77
CA LYS A 83 12.12 9.29 8.58
C LYS A 83 13.05 10.07 7.64
N PRO A 84 14.38 9.94 7.72
CA PRO A 84 15.29 10.60 6.77
C PRO A 84 15.01 10.23 5.31
N ILE A 85 14.73 8.94 5.03
CA ILE A 85 14.42 8.45 3.69
C ILE A 85 13.07 8.99 3.21
N LEU A 86 12.05 8.97 4.08
CA LEU A 86 10.72 9.46 3.71
C LEU A 86 10.69 10.98 3.46
N ASN A 87 11.64 11.75 4.01
CA ASN A 87 11.73 13.19 3.80
C ASN A 87 12.28 13.59 2.42
N LEU A 88 12.83 12.65 1.63
CA LEU A 88 13.27 12.89 0.26
C LEU A 88 12.09 13.38 -0.60
N LYS A 89 12.30 14.43 -1.38
CA LYS A 89 11.25 15.09 -2.18
C LYS A 89 11.42 14.84 -3.67
N SER A 90 12.65 14.62 -4.11
CA SER A 90 13.02 14.34 -5.49
C SER A 90 12.35 13.07 -6.03
N GLN A 91 12.27 12.97 -7.36
CA GLN A 91 11.82 11.76 -8.02
C GLN A 91 12.81 10.61 -7.79
N GLU A 92 14.10 10.93 -7.77
CA GLU A 92 15.22 10.02 -7.50
C GLU A 92 15.16 9.44 -6.08
N GLY A 93 14.62 10.18 -5.12
CA GLY A 93 14.39 9.69 -3.75
C GLY A 93 13.56 8.41 -3.67
N TRP A 94 12.72 8.15 -4.67
CA TRP A 94 11.94 6.90 -4.75
C TRP A 94 12.80 5.65 -4.91
N GLN A 95 14.07 5.77 -5.31
CA GLN A 95 15.03 4.66 -5.31
C GLN A 95 15.36 4.13 -3.91
N LEU A 96 15.12 4.92 -2.85
CA LEU A 96 15.22 4.47 -1.46
C LEU A 96 13.86 4.19 -0.84
N ILE A 97 12.85 5.02 -1.15
CA ILE A 97 11.51 4.89 -0.56
C ILE A 97 10.84 3.58 -0.99
N GLU A 98 10.89 3.22 -2.28
CA GLU A 98 10.20 2.01 -2.76
C GLU A 98 10.80 0.71 -2.17
N PRO A 99 12.13 0.51 -2.15
CA PRO A 99 12.69 -0.69 -1.53
C PRO A 99 12.45 -0.73 -0.01
N LEU A 100 12.46 0.43 0.67
CA LEU A 100 12.13 0.51 2.10
C LEU A 100 10.71 -0.02 2.37
N ILE A 101 9.74 0.43 1.58
CA ILE A 101 8.35 -0.05 1.65
C ILE A 101 8.28 -1.56 1.41
N SER A 102 8.98 -2.04 0.38
CA SER A 102 9.05 -3.46 0.02
C SER A 102 9.57 -4.32 1.17
N TYR A 103 10.76 -4.02 1.71
CA TYR A 103 11.36 -4.82 2.77
C TYR A 103 10.63 -4.71 4.11
N CYS A 104 10.05 -3.55 4.44
CA CYS A 104 9.17 -3.44 5.61
C CYS A 104 7.90 -4.30 5.43
N SER A 105 7.30 -4.33 4.24
CA SER A 105 6.14 -5.19 3.94
C SER A 105 6.49 -6.69 4.02
N CYS A 106 7.69 -7.10 3.59
CA CYS A 106 8.14 -8.50 3.74
C CYS A 106 8.13 -9.00 5.19
N ASN A 107 8.46 -8.14 6.16
CA ASN A 107 8.37 -8.52 7.58
C ASN A 107 6.95 -8.89 8.00
N LEU A 108 5.91 -8.31 7.37
CA LEU A 108 4.53 -8.72 7.62
C LEU A 108 4.20 -10.07 7.00
N TYR A 109 4.76 -10.41 5.83
CA TYR A 109 4.53 -11.71 5.19
C TYR A 109 5.24 -12.85 5.91
N ASP A 110 6.50 -12.64 6.33
CA ASP A 110 7.41 -13.73 6.69
C ASP A 110 7.44 -14.08 8.18
N GLU A 111 7.15 -13.12 9.05
CA GLU A 111 7.25 -13.32 10.51
C GLU A 111 6.00 -13.99 11.09
N ILE A 112 6.21 -14.94 12.01
CA ILE A 112 5.11 -15.70 12.65
C ILE A 112 4.18 -14.76 13.41
N VAL A 113 4.73 -13.73 14.05
CA VAL A 113 3.97 -12.68 14.74
C VAL A 113 4.19 -11.37 14.01
N ALA A 114 3.11 -10.74 13.53
CA ALA A 114 3.21 -9.44 12.88
C ALA A 114 3.60 -8.36 13.89
N SER A 115 4.58 -7.54 13.52
CA SER A 115 5.04 -6.43 14.36
C SER A 115 4.15 -5.19 14.16
N GLU A 116 3.53 -4.71 15.23
CA GLU A 116 2.81 -3.42 15.22
C GLU A 116 3.72 -2.25 14.83
N ASP A 117 5.00 -2.33 15.17
CA ASP A 117 5.99 -1.31 14.84
C ASP A 117 6.25 -1.24 13.32
N ILE A 118 6.21 -2.39 12.63
CA ILE A 118 6.28 -2.44 11.16
C ILE A 118 5.03 -1.83 10.54
N VAL A 119 3.84 -2.11 11.09
CA VAL A 119 2.59 -1.50 10.63
C VAL A 119 2.67 0.02 10.74
N ARG A 120 3.15 0.56 11.87
CA ARG A 120 3.36 2.01 12.05
C ARG A 120 4.35 2.61 11.06
N ILE A 121 5.42 1.89 10.71
CA ILE A 121 6.36 2.32 9.67
C ILE A 121 5.64 2.40 8.31
N LEU A 122 4.87 1.38 7.94
CA LEU A 122 4.14 1.35 6.68
C LEU A 122 3.03 2.40 6.62
N GLU A 123 2.40 2.74 7.74
CA GLU A 123 1.47 3.88 7.83
C GLU A 123 2.16 5.19 7.44
N HIS A 124 3.35 5.47 7.98
CA HIS A 124 4.12 6.66 7.59
C HIS A 124 4.61 6.61 6.14
N CYS A 125 4.96 5.44 5.63
CA CYS A 125 5.28 5.27 4.21
C CYS A 125 4.07 5.58 3.32
N MET A 126 2.87 5.14 3.70
CA MET A 126 1.63 5.46 3.00
C MET A 126 1.31 6.96 3.09
N GLU A 127 1.55 7.60 4.24
CA GLU A 127 1.41 9.07 4.37
C GLU A 127 2.33 9.80 3.41
N ARG A 128 3.57 9.33 3.25
CA ARG A 128 4.52 9.89 2.28
C ARG A 128 4.06 9.64 0.84
N PHE A 129 3.49 8.47 0.55
CA PHE A 129 2.92 8.16 -0.77
C PHE A 129 1.76 9.08 -1.13
N LEU A 130 0.87 9.40 -0.17
CA LEU A 130 -0.24 10.33 -0.40
C LEU A 130 0.19 11.76 -0.76
N GLN A 131 1.46 12.12 -0.55
CA GLN A 131 2.01 13.44 -0.87
C GLN A 131 2.61 13.55 -2.28
N VAL A 132 2.53 12.50 -3.10
CA VAL A 132 3.08 12.52 -4.47
C VAL A 132 2.29 13.45 -5.40
N GLU A 133 2.97 14.00 -6.40
CA GLU A 133 2.38 14.94 -7.35
C GLU A 133 1.26 14.29 -8.18
N GLU A 134 1.39 13.00 -8.46
CA GLU A 134 0.44 12.18 -9.21
C GLU A 134 -0.92 12.02 -8.49
N LEU A 135 -0.99 12.35 -7.19
CA LEU A 135 -2.22 12.39 -6.39
C LEU A 135 -2.73 13.82 -6.15
N ASN A 136 -2.08 14.83 -6.70
CA ASN A 136 -2.54 16.21 -6.62
C ASN A 136 -3.58 16.49 -7.71
N THR A 137 -4.80 16.88 -7.34
CA THR A 137 -5.90 17.18 -8.27
C THR A 137 -5.60 18.28 -9.30
N ASN A 138 -4.56 19.09 -9.06
CA ASN A 138 -4.13 20.17 -9.93
C ASN A 138 -2.88 19.82 -10.77
N SER A 139 -2.31 18.62 -10.62
CA SER A 139 -1.16 18.20 -11.43
C SER A 139 -1.59 17.79 -12.83
N TYR A 140 -0.65 17.87 -13.77
CA TYR A 140 -0.80 17.31 -15.12
C TYR A 140 -0.47 15.81 -15.18
N ARG A 141 0.16 15.25 -14.13
CA ARG A 141 0.58 13.84 -14.04
C ARG A 141 -0.37 12.96 -13.21
N ILE A 142 -1.64 13.35 -13.10
CA ILE A 142 -2.59 12.66 -12.22
C ILE A 142 -2.70 11.18 -12.59
N GLY A 143 -2.39 10.31 -11.62
CA GLY A 143 -2.40 8.86 -11.79
C GLY A 143 -1.29 8.28 -12.68
N GLU A 144 -0.37 9.11 -13.17
CA GLU A 144 0.77 8.70 -14.00
C GLU A 144 1.98 8.33 -13.14
N PHE A 145 1.81 7.28 -12.32
CA PHE A 145 2.89 6.79 -11.47
C PHE A 145 4.04 6.21 -12.31
N ASP A 146 5.29 6.56 -11.96
CA ASP A 146 6.46 5.85 -12.48
C ASP A 146 6.59 4.44 -11.87
N VAL A 147 7.60 3.68 -12.30
CA VAL A 147 7.80 2.28 -11.86
C VAL A 147 7.97 2.19 -10.34
N PHE A 148 8.71 3.10 -9.70
CA PHE A 148 8.93 3.04 -8.26
C PHE A 148 7.64 3.35 -7.49
N LYS A 149 6.88 4.35 -7.93
CA LYS A 149 5.61 4.70 -7.28
C LYS A 149 4.54 3.63 -7.50
N ASN A 150 4.46 3.02 -8.68
CA ASN A 150 3.55 1.88 -8.92
C ASN A 150 3.90 0.69 -8.02
N ASN A 151 5.18 0.34 -7.95
CA ASN A 151 5.68 -0.71 -7.07
C ASN A 151 5.35 -0.43 -5.59
N ALA A 152 5.52 0.82 -5.15
CA ALA A 152 5.15 1.23 -3.79
C ALA A 152 3.64 1.12 -3.54
N LEU A 153 2.80 1.56 -4.50
CA LEU A 153 1.35 1.42 -4.45
C LEU A 153 0.92 -0.05 -4.32
N GLU A 154 1.44 -0.92 -5.19
CA GLU A 154 1.14 -2.36 -5.17
C GLU A 154 1.58 -3.01 -3.85
N THR A 155 2.70 -2.56 -3.29
CA THR A 155 3.19 -3.07 -2.01
C THR A 155 2.32 -2.61 -0.83
N LEU A 156 1.94 -1.32 -0.79
CA LEU A 156 1.05 -0.76 0.24
C LEU A 156 -0.38 -1.30 0.15
N MET A 157 -0.81 -1.72 -1.05
CA MET A 157 -2.08 -2.41 -1.28
C MET A 157 -1.97 -3.93 -1.17
N PHE A 158 -0.79 -4.49 -0.85
CA PHE A 158 -0.58 -5.94 -0.71
C PHE A 158 -0.99 -6.74 -1.97
N THR A 159 -0.84 -6.14 -3.16
CA THR A 159 -1.16 -6.75 -4.46
C THR A 159 0.07 -7.17 -5.25
N ARG A 160 1.26 -6.67 -4.87
CA ARG A 160 2.50 -6.94 -5.59
C ARG A 160 2.92 -8.41 -5.58
N ILE A 161 2.79 -9.06 -4.42
CA ILE A 161 3.09 -10.47 -4.26
C ILE A 161 1.77 -11.22 -4.30
N THR A 162 1.49 -11.86 -5.45
CA THR A 162 0.21 -12.53 -5.69
C THR A 162 0.12 -13.90 -5.04
N GLN A 163 1.22 -14.65 -5.01
CA GLN A 163 1.28 -15.94 -4.33
C GLN A 163 2.71 -16.28 -3.90
N PHE A 164 2.88 -16.62 -2.62
CA PHE A 164 4.09 -17.17 -2.04
C PHE A 164 3.74 -18.11 -0.88
N ASP A 165 3.68 -19.41 -1.17
CA ASP A 165 3.17 -20.43 -0.24
C ASP A 165 3.94 -20.51 1.09
N SER A 166 5.21 -20.09 1.10
CA SER A 166 6.04 -20.08 2.31
C SER A 166 5.76 -18.91 3.26
N ALA A 167 5.00 -17.89 2.82
CA ALA A 167 4.59 -16.78 3.67
C ALA A 167 3.72 -17.27 4.83
N LYS A 168 3.69 -16.49 5.91
CA LYS A 168 2.85 -16.75 7.09
C LYS A 168 1.46 -16.14 6.94
N ARG A 169 1.33 -15.07 6.17
CA ARG A 169 0.05 -14.38 5.90
C ARG A 169 0.06 -13.65 4.56
N PHE A 170 -1.14 -13.30 4.09
CA PHE A 170 -1.46 -12.54 2.87
C PHE A 170 -0.99 -13.21 1.57
N ALA A 171 0.32 -13.25 1.32
CA ALA A 171 0.90 -13.81 0.11
C ALA A 171 0.67 -15.33 -0.01
N ASN A 172 0.40 -16.04 1.08
CA ASN A 172 0.00 -17.45 1.07
C ASN A 172 -1.52 -17.66 0.88
N GLY A 173 -2.28 -16.59 0.62
CA GLY A 173 -3.73 -16.61 0.50
C GLY A 173 -4.49 -16.57 1.84
N ASN A 174 -3.79 -16.55 2.98
CA ASN A 174 -4.43 -16.39 4.29
C ASN A 174 -4.61 -14.91 4.63
N TRP A 175 -5.85 -14.42 4.61
CA TRP A 175 -6.20 -13.02 4.87
C TRP A 175 -6.88 -12.79 6.23
N THR A 176 -6.85 -13.75 7.15
CA THR A 176 -7.45 -13.60 8.49
C THR A 176 -6.90 -12.41 9.28
N ASP A 177 -5.64 -12.05 9.01
CA ASP A 177 -4.92 -10.95 9.66
C ASP A 177 -5.14 -9.58 8.97
N ILE A 178 -6.12 -9.45 8.08
CA ILE A 178 -6.34 -8.22 7.30
C ILE A 178 -6.55 -6.96 8.16
N HIS A 179 -7.06 -7.14 9.38
CA HIS A 179 -7.26 -6.06 10.35
C HIS A 179 -5.96 -5.30 10.67
N LEU A 180 -4.80 -5.96 10.59
CA LEU A 180 -3.49 -5.34 10.82
C LEU A 180 -3.16 -4.25 9.79
N VAL A 181 -3.56 -4.46 8.54
CA VAL A 181 -3.22 -3.59 7.41
C VAL A 181 -4.38 -2.68 7.01
N MET A 182 -5.56 -2.88 7.61
CA MET A 182 -6.76 -2.11 7.35
C MET A 182 -6.59 -0.59 7.55
N PRO A 183 -5.86 -0.08 8.56
CA PRO A 183 -5.63 1.37 8.69
C PRO A 183 -4.94 1.98 7.47
N ILE A 184 -3.96 1.27 6.89
CA ILE A 184 -3.21 1.67 5.70
C ILE A 184 -4.15 1.69 4.48
N ILE A 185 -4.84 0.57 4.24
CA ILE A 185 -5.76 0.41 3.11
C ILE A 185 -6.88 1.45 3.17
N ASN A 186 -7.53 1.59 4.34
CA ASN A 186 -8.66 2.48 4.52
C ASN A 186 -8.30 3.93 4.25
N LYS A 187 -7.15 4.41 4.76
CA LYS A 187 -6.69 5.78 4.52
C LYS A 187 -6.30 5.99 3.05
N LEU A 188 -5.54 5.06 2.46
CA LEU A 188 -5.11 5.16 1.06
C LEU A 188 -6.30 5.20 0.09
N VAL A 189 -7.29 4.32 0.27
CA VAL A 189 -8.49 4.26 -0.58
C VAL A 189 -9.35 5.52 -0.42
N ARG A 190 -9.59 6.00 0.80
CA ARG A 190 -10.45 7.16 1.03
C ARG A 190 -9.85 8.46 0.48
N GLU A 191 -8.53 8.61 0.53
CA GLU A 191 -7.83 9.80 0.06
C GLU A 191 -7.49 9.76 -1.43
N ALA A 192 -7.14 8.58 -1.96
CA ALA A 192 -6.59 8.45 -3.31
C ALA A 192 -7.37 7.51 -4.25
N GLY A 193 -8.43 6.83 -3.77
CA GLY A 193 -9.21 5.88 -4.57
C GLY A 193 -9.93 6.50 -5.77
N TRP A 194 -10.08 7.83 -5.81
CA TRP A 194 -10.61 8.54 -6.96
C TRP A 194 -9.68 8.44 -8.19
N VAL A 195 -8.41 8.05 -8.01
CA VAL A 195 -7.46 7.70 -9.06
C VAL A 195 -7.61 6.21 -9.43
N GLY A 196 -7.79 5.93 -10.71
CA GLY A 196 -8.08 4.60 -11.24
C GLY A 196 -7.04 3.54 -10.85
N ALA A 197 -5.74 3.87 -10.92
CA ALA A 197 -4.67 2.94 -10.53
C ALA A 197 -4.74 2.53 -9.05
N VAL A 198 -5.13 3.45 -8.16
CA VAL A 198 -5.34 3.16 -6.73
C VAL A 198 -6.56 2.26 -6.55
N MET A 199 -7.68 2.59 -7.20
CA MET A 199 -8.88 1.77 -7.12
C MET A 199 -8.69 0.37 -7.71
N GLN A 200 -7.90 0.22 -8.77
CA GLN A 200 -7.61 -1.07 -9.40
C GLN A 200 -6.86 -2.00 -8.44
N ASN A 201 -5.86 -1.46 -7.75
CA ASN A 201 -5.14 -2.19 -6.71
C ASN A 201 -6.05 -2.52 -5.52
N PHE A 202 -6.90 -1.59 -5.09
CA PHE A 202 -7.87 -1.85 -4.02
C PHE A 202 -8.85 -2.99 -4.36
N VAL A 203 -9.42 -2.98 -5.56
CA VAL A 203 -10.34 -4.03 -6.01
C VAL A 203 -9.60 -5.37 -6.13
N GLN A 204 -8.36 -5.38 -6.61
CA GLN A 204 -7.53 -6.59 -6.65
C GLN A 204 -7.22 -7.15 -5.25
N LEU A 205 -6.89 -6.29 -4.30
CA LEU A 205 -6.74 -6.68 -2.89
C LEU A 205 -8.03 -7.30 -2.36
N CYS A 206 -9.19 -6.66 -2.62
CA CYS A 206 -10.48 -7.20 -2.20
C CYS A 206 -10.78 -8.55 -2.83
N ASP A 207 -10.40 -8.79 -4.08
CA ASP A 207 -10.53 -10.10 -4.74
C ASP A 207 -9.66 -11.18 -4.06
N HIS A 208 -8.41 -10.85 -3.72
CA HIS A 208 -7.51 -11.77 -3.01
C HIS A 208 -8.04 -12.10 -1.60
N ALA A 209 -8.53 -11.08 -0.91
CA ALA A 209 -8.99 -11.16 0.47
C ALA A 209 -10.50 -11.42 0.58
N LYS A 210 -11.21 -11.74 -0.52
CA LYS A 210 -12.68 -11.70 -0.57
C LYS A 210 -13.38 -12.55 0.50
N ASN A 211 -12.75 -13.60 1.01
CA ASN A 211 -13.31 -14.42 2.07
C ASN A 211 -13.23 -13.76 3.46
N ASP A 212 -12.22 -12.92 3.68
CA ASP A 212 -11.90 -12.31 4.97
C ASP A 212 -12.16 -10.78 5.00
N TYR A 213 -12.36 -10.14 3.85
CA TYR A 213 -12.58 -8.70 3.75
C TYR A 213 -13.99 -8.33 4.29
N PRO A 214 -14.12 -7.42 5.28
CA PRO A 214 -15.43 -7.07 5.84
C PRO A 214 -16.31 -6.32 4.82
N ALA A 215 -17.53 -6.80 4.59
CA ALA A 215 -18.43 -6.21 3.59
C ALA A 215 -18.82 -4.76 3.91
N GLU A 216 -19.05 -4.45 5.19
CA GLU A 216 -19.36 -3.08 5.63
C GLU A 216 -18.21 -2.12 5.33
N VAL A 217 -16.97 -2.51 5.64
CA VAL A 217 -15.78 -1.68 5.42
C VAL A 217 -15.55 -1.44 3.94
N PHE A 218 -15.69 -2.48 3.11
CA PHE A 218 -15.65 -2.36 1.66
C PHE A 218 -16.69 -1.35 1.17
N ALA A 219 -17.93 -1.47 1.64
CA ALA A 219 -19.00 -0.60 1.20
C ALA A 219 -18.73 0.87 1.58
N ASP A 220 -18.27 1.13 2.80
CA ASP A 220 -17.94 2.49 3.25
C ASP A 220 -16.78 3.12 2.46
N GLN A 221 -15.76 2.33 2.13
CA GLN A 221 -14.64 2.80 1.32
C GLN A 221 -15.09 3.14 -0.11
N VAL A 222 -15.82 2.25 -0.77
CA VAL A 222 -16.34 2.48 -2.13
C VAL A 222 -17.26 3.69 -2.15
N LEU A 223 -18.22 3.79 -1.22
CA LEU A 223 -19.12 4.95 -1.10
C LEU A 223 -18.36 6.27 -0.90
N THR A 224 -17.30 6.24 -0.09
CA THR A 224 -16.46 7.43 0.12
C THR A 224 -15.81 7.88 -1.19
N VAL A 225 -15.31 6.93 -1.99
CA VAL A 225 -14.63 7.24 -3.25
C VAL A 225 -15.61 7.73 -4.31
N ILE A 226 -16.72 7.05 -4.53
CA ILE A 226 -17.69 7.43 -5.58
C ILE A 226 -18.41 8.75 -5.27
N SER A 227 -18.39 9.21 -4.00
CA SER A 227 -18.90 10.53 -3.63
C SER A 227 -17.99 11.69 -4.06
N LYS A 228 -16.74 11.41 -4.49
CA LYS A 228 -15.81 12.42 -4.98
C LYS A 228 -16.30 12.99 -6.33
N PRO A 229 -16.12 14.30 -6.57
CA PRO A 229 -16.69 14.97 -7.76
C PRO A 229 -16.05 14.52 -9.08
N LYS A 230 -14.84 13.94 -9.04
CA LYS A 230 -14.09 13.53 -10.22
C LYS A 230 -13.37 12.21 -9.95
N LEU A 231 -13.63 11.23 -10.80
CA LEU A 231 -12.97 9.92 -10.81
C LEU A 231 -12.07 9.82 -12.03
N VAL A 232 -10.75 9.91 -11.83
CA VAL A 232 -9.77 9.99 -12.92
C VAL A 232 -9.29 8.59 -13.27
N GLY A 233 -9.33 8.21 -14.55
CA GLY A 233 -8.88 6.89 -15.01
C GLY A 233 -9.86 5.74 -14.73
N TRP A 234 -11.10 6.05 -14.30
CA TRP A 234 -12.15 5.04 -14.11
C TRP A 234 -12.89 4.73 -15.41
N GLN A 235 -13.14 5.74 -16.23
CA GLN A 235 -13.83 5.58 -17.51
C GLN A 235 -13.06 4.66 -18.45
N GLY A 236 -13.77 3.70 -19.06
CA GLY A 236 -13.16 2.70 -19.95
C GLY A 236 -12.39 1.58 -19.23
N SER A 237 -12.32 1.61 -17.90
CA SER A 237 -11.71 0.52 -17.11
C SER A 237 -12.73 -0.57 -16.74
N THR A 238 -12.23 -1.69 -16.21
CA THR A 238 -13.06 -2.79 -15.67
C THR A 238 -13.49 -2.57 -14.22
N LEU A 239 -13.23 -1.38 -13.64
CA LEU A 239 -13.53 -1.09 -12.23
C LEU A 239 -15.02 -1.29 -11.91
N TYR A 240 -15.91 -0.77 -12.74
CA TYR A 240 -17.35 -0.86 -12.51
C TYR A 240 -17.83 -2.30 -12.39
N SER A 241 -17.41 -3.17 -13.34
CA SER A 241 -17.82 -4.58 -13.33
C SER A 241 -17.19 -5.35 -12.17
N ARG A 242 -15.93 -5.09 -11.83
CA ARG A 242 -15.27 -5.78 -10.71
C ARG A 242 -15.86 -5.36 -9.35
N ILE A 243 -16.22 -4.10 -9.18
CA ILE A 243 -16.95 -3.65 -7.98
C ILE A 243 -18.31 -4.35 -7.89
N ALA A 244 -19.05 -4.46 -9.00
CA ALA A 244 -20.33 -5.18 -9.02
C ALA A 244 -20.17 -6.66 -8.61
N GLU A 245 -19.14 -7.33 -9.13
CA GLU A 245 -18.81 -8.72 -8.80
C GLU A 245 -18.46 -8.89 -7.31
N LEU A 246 -17.68 -7.97 -6.74
CA LEU A 246 -17.38 -7.97 -5.30
C LEU A 246 -18.63 -7.71 -4.44
N VAL A 247 -19.48 -6.75 -4.83
CA VAL A 247 -20.74 -6.50 -4.12
C VAL A 247 -21.63 -7.75 -4.11
N GLN A 248 -21.74 -8.43 -5.26
CA GLN A 248 -22.47 -9.68 -5.36
C GLN A 248 -21.88 -10.75 -4.42
N PHE A 249 -20.57 -10.98 -4.51
CA PHE A 249 -19.90 -11.99 -3.70
C PHE A 249 -20.07 -11.74 -2.20
N LEU A 250 -19.87 -10.50 -1.75
CA LEU A 250 -20.01 -10.13 -0.34
C LEU A 250 -21.46 -10.27 0.13
N ALA A 251 -22.43 -9.90 -0.71
CA ALA A 251 -23.85 -10.07 -0.39
C ALA A 251 -24.27 -11.55 -0.27
N GLU A 252 -23.71 -12.42 -1.10
CA GLU A 252 -23.95 -13.87 -1.04
C GLU A 252 -23.27 -14.50 0.18
N ARG A 253 -22.02 -14.12 0.46
CA ARG A 253 -21.22 -14.64 1.59
C ARG A 253 -21.85 -14.30 2.95
N ASP A 254 -22.31 -13.05 3.12
CA ASP A 254 -22.77 -12.54 4.41
C ASP A 254 -24.30 -12.60 4.56
N ASN A 255 -24.99 -13.40 3.73
CA ASN A 255 -26.44 -13.54 3.78
C ASN A 255 -26.89 -14.34 5.04
N PRO A 256 -27.86 -13.86 5.85
CA PRO A 256 -28.59 -12.60 5.72
C PRO A 256 -27.77 -11.37 6.10
N LEU A 257 -27.72 -10.42 5.16
CA LEU A 257 -27.06 -9.14 5.37
C LEU A 257 -27.73 -8.36 6.50
N ASP A 258 -26.92 -7.69 7.31
CA ASP A 258 -27.44 -6.65 8.19
C ASP A 258 -28.02 -5.49 7.35
N LEU A 259 -29.01 -4.81 7.92
CA LEU A 259 -29.78 -3.79 7.20
C LEU A 259 -28.91 -2.61 6.75
N GLU A 260 -27.90 -2.24 7.53
CA GLU A 260 -27.05 -1.09 7.25
C GLU A 260 -26.11 -1.37 6.09
N THR A 261 -25.36 -2.48 6.16
CA THR A 261 -24.50 -2.96 5.08
C THR A 261 -25.30 -3.19 3.81
N GLY A 262 -26.48 -3.82 3.93
CA GLY A 262 -27.39 -4.03 2.81
C GLY A 262 -27.78 -2.73 2.09
N LYS A 263 -28.10 -1.67 2.86
CA LYS A 263 -28.38 -0.33 2.31
C LYS A 263 -27.16 0.32 1.67
N LYS A 264 -25.97 0.15 2.26
CA LYS A 264 -24.70 0.66 1.69
C LYS A 264 -24.39 -0.02 0.35
N LEU A 265 -24.48 -1.34 0.28
CA LEU A 265 -24.28 -2.12 -0.96
C LEU A 265 -25.31 -1.78 -2.04
N LEU A 266 -26.58 -1.57 -1.68
CA LEU A 266 -27.60 -1.11 -2.63
C LEU A 266 -27.26 0.24 -3.26
N ARG A 267 -26.77 1.20 -2.47
CA ARG A 267 -26.34 2.51 -3.00
C ARG A 267 -25.19 2.39 -3.99
N ILE A 268 -24.28 1.45 -3.78
CA ILE A 268 -23.19 1.16 -4.74
C ILE A 268 -23.78 0.61 -6.03
N ILE A 269 -24.70 -0.35 -5.96
CA ILE A 269 -25.39 -0.92 -7.12
C ILE A 269 -26.14 0.16 -7.91
N ASP A 270 -26.90 1.02 -7.23
CA ASP A 270 -27.65 2.10 -7.86
C ASP A 270 -26.70 3.05 -8.62
N TRP A 271 -25.59 3.43 -7.98
CA TRP A 271 -24.57 4.26 -8.62
C TRP A 271 -23.93 3.57 -9.84
N LEU A 272 -23.64 2.26 -9.76
CA LEU A 272 -23.07 1.51 -10.89
C LEU A 272 -24.03 1.46 -12.09
N ILE A 273 -25.34 1.35 -11.84
CA ILE A 273 -26.37 1.41 -12.89
C ILE A 273 -26.37 2.78 -13.56
N ASP A 274 -26.27 3.87 -12.79
CA ASP A 274 -26.17 5.23 -13.32
C ASP A 274 -24.92 5.44 -14.19
N GLN A 275 -23.83 4.72 -13.89
CA GLN A 275 -22.62 4.70 -14.72
C GLN A 275 -22.70 3.77 -15.95
N GLY A 276 -23.82 3.06 -16.12
CA GLY A 276 -24.10 2.22 -17.30
C GLY A 276 -23.81 0.73 -17.14
N ASP A 277 -23.48 0.23 -15.95
CA ASP A 277 -23.34 -1.20 -15.71
C ASP A 277 -24.71 -1.89 -15.58
N ARG A 278 -25.17 -2.47 -16.68
CA ARG A 278 -26.49 -3.15 -16.74
C ARG A 278 -26.55 -4.44 -15.90
N ARG A 279 -25.40 -5.05 -15.56
CA ARG A 279 -25.37 -6.28 -14.75
C ARG A 279 -25.83 -5.99 -13.32
N SER A 280 -25.42 -4.84 -12.78
CA SER A 280 -25.85 -4.34 -11.47
C SER A 280 -27.39 -4.23 -11.33
N ALA A 281 -28.12 -3.93 -12.41
CA ALA A 281 -29.59 -3.89 -12.38
C ALA A 281 -30.23 -5.26 -12.08
N SER A 282 -29.61 -6.35 -12.54
CA SER A 282 -30.09 -7.71 -12.24
C SER A 282 -29.82 -8.08 -10.78
N LEU A 283 -28.65 -7.69 -10.27
CA LEU A 283 -28.26 -7.90 -8.87
C LEU A 283 -29.21 -7.18 -7.91
N GLN A 284 -29.61 -5.95 -8.24
CA GLN A 284 -30.56 -5.15 -7.46
C GLN A 284 -31.95 -5.80 -7.33
N GLN A 285 -32.32 -6.70 -8.23
CA GLN A 285 -33.62 -7.41 -8.25
C GLN A 285 -33.54 -8.82 -7.64
N SER A 286 -32.34 -9.28 -7.30
CA SER A 286 -32.10 -10.59 -6.68
C SER A 286 -32.73 -10.69 -5.28
N GLU A 287 -33.00 -11.91 -4.84
CA GLU A 287 -33.60 -12.17 -3.53
C GLU A 287 -32.75 -11.64 -2.37
N LEU A 288 -31.42 -11.56 -2.56
CA LEU A 288 -30.46 -11.03 -1.59
C LEU A 288 -30.81 -9.61 -1.12
N PHE A 289 -31.34 -8.78 -2.02
CA PHE A 289 -31.64 -7.37 -1.73
C PHE A 289 -33.14 -7.06 -1.66
N ARG A 290 -34.01 -8.02 -1.99
CA ARG A 290 -35.48 -7.81 -1.94
C ARG A 290 -35.97 -7.56 -0.52
N SER A 291 -35.43 -8.26 0.48
CA SER A 291 -35.78 -8.08 1.90
C SER A 291 -35.40 -6.70 2.43
N ILE A 292 -34.31 -6.12 1.92
CA ILE A 292 -33.79 -4.81 2.33
C ILE A 292 -34.62 -3.67 1.73
N LYS A 293 -35.19 -3.84 0.52
CA LYS A 293 -36.03 -2.83 -0.16
C LYS A 293 -37.40 -2.60 0.50
N VAL A 294 -37.86 -3.54 1.32
CA VAL A 294 -39.21 -3.51 1.92
C VAL A 294 -39.23 -2.78 3.28
N ASN A 295 -38.05 -2.41 3.83
CA ASN A 295 -37.87 -1.74 5.12
C ASN A 295 -37.15 -0.38 5.00
#